data_AF-G7Z5X9-F1
#
_entry.id   AF-G7Z5X9-F1
#
_cell.length_a   1.000
_cell.length_b   1.000
_cell.length_c   1.000
_cell.angle_alpha   90.00
_cell.angle_beta   90.00
_cell.angle_gamma   90.00
#
_symmetry.space_group_name_H-M   'P 1'
#
loop_
_entity.id
_entity.type
_entity.pdbx_description
1 polymer ?
#
loop_
_entity_poly.entity_id
_entity_poly.type
_entity_poly.pdbx_seq_one_letter_code
_entity_poly.pdbx_strand_id
1 'polypeptide(L)'
;MSLQPGKRPLDAGALDDEAVLCSIEILAEAVEMAFVPGILELRTLRDALQEARRTRSPAAVQLAYSAFSRVDGEFRSRISHHALTLATLRRRSAGPTPVAASASERSAGRGIGRGIDGPRRA
;
A
#
# COMPACT_ATOMS: atom_id res chain seq x y z
N MET A 1 30.76 31.01 17.80
CA MET A 1 29.80 30.85 16.69
C MET A 1 29.12 29.50 16.85
N SER A 2 27.87 29.50 17.33
CA SER A 2 27.10 28.29 17.58
C SER A 2 26.47 27.81 16.28
N LEU A 3 26.92 26.66 15.77
CA LEU A 3 26.30 26.00 14.63
C LEU A 3 25.14 25.14 15.15
N GLN A 4 23.92 25.49 14.74
CA GLN A 4 22.71 24.71 15.03
C GLN A 4 22.80 23.32 14.38
N PRO A 5 22.41 22.23 15.05
CA PRO A 5 22.27 20.94 14.40
C PRO A 5 21.03 21.00 13.50
N GLY A 6 21.27 20.86 12.20
CA GLY A 6 20.24 20.78 11.17
C GLY A 6 19.22 19.68 11.49
N LYS A 7 17.95 20.04 11.30
CA LYS A 7 16.79 19.14 11.33
C LYS A 7 17.12 17.88 10.53
N ARG A 8 17.18 16.73 11.20
CA ARG A 8 17.14 15.42 10.53
C ARG A 8 15.83 15.36 9.74
N PRO A 9 15.83 14.80 8.52
CA PRO A 9 14.59 14.52 7.82
C PRO A 9 13.85 13.46 8.64
N LEU A 10 12.87 13.92 9.41
CA LEU A 10 11.79 13.07 9.89
C LEU A 10 11.05 12.55 8.63
N ASP A 11 10.34 11.43 8.73
CA ASP A 11 9.32 10.98 7.78
C ASP A 11 9.66 9.89 6.74
N ALA A 12 10.91 9.54 6.44
CA ALA A 12 11.13 8.40 5.53
C ALA A 12 10.73 7.05 6.18
N GLY A 13 11.19 6.79 7.41
CA GLY A 13 10.87 5.55 8.13
C GLY A 13 9.43 5.48 8.64
N ALA A 14 8.81 6.64 8.96
CA ALA A 14 7.44 6.68 9.47
C ALA A 14 6.39 6.38 8.37
N LEU A 15 6.65 6.79 7.13
CA LEU A 15 5.80 6.44 5.99
C LEU A 15 5.90 4.94 5.66
N ASP A 16 7.10 4.36 5.79
CA ASP A 16 7.30 2.92 5.65
C ASP A 16 6.57 2.15 6.76
N ASP A 17 6.63 2.62 8.01
CA ASP A 17 5.91 2.02 9.14
C ASP A 17 4.38 2.05 8.91
N GLU A 18 3.82 3.17 8.48
CA GLU A 18 2.37 3.28 8.22
C GLU A 18 1.92 2.41 7.03
N ALA A 19 2.72 2.35 5.96
CA ALA A 19 2.47 1.46 4.83
C ALA A 19 2.54 -0.02 5.23
N VAL A 20 3.49 -0.39 6.09
CA VAL A 20 3.61 -1.73 6.66
C VAL A 20 2.38 -2.06 7.51
N LEU A 21 1.94 -1.15 8.37
CA LEU A 21 0.74 -1.34 9.21
C LEU A 21 -0.52 -1.51 8.36
N CYS A 22 -0.73 -0.67 7.36
CA CYS A 22 -1.82 -0.81 6.40
C CYS A 22 -1.79 -2.16 5.68
N SER A 23 -0.60 -2.62 5.29
CA SER A 23 -0.40 -3.92 4.66
C SER A 23 -0.75 -5.08 5.60
N ILE A 24 -0.35 -4.99 6.87
CA ILE A 24 -0.68 -5.99 7.91
C ILE A 24 -2.19 -6.04 8.14
N GLU A 25 -2.88 -4.90 8.17
CA GLU A 25 -4.33 -4.87 8.31
C GLU A 25 -5.06 -5.53 7.15
N ILE A 26 -4.62 -5.24 5.91
CA ILE A 26 -5.17 -5.86 4.71
C ILE A 26 -4.91 -7.38 4.73
N LEU A 27 -3.71 -7.80 5.11
CA LEU A 27 -3.36 -9.22 5.20
C LEU A 27 -4.14 -9.95 6.29
N ALA A 28 -4.33 -9.34 7.46
CA ALA A 28 -5.13 -9.92 8.54
C ALA A 28 -6.56 -10.17 8.07
N GLU A 29 -7.20 -9.18 7.44
CA GLU A 29 -8.55 -9.29 6.90
C GLU A 29 -8.64 -10.36 5.79
N ALA A 30 -7.65 -10.40 4.88
CA ALA A 30 -7.57 -11.42 3.84
C ALA A 30 -7.43 -12.84 4.37
N VAL A 31 -6.68 -13.02 5.48
CA VAL A 31 -6.53 -14.32 6.14
C VAL A 31 -7.84 -14.78 6.77
N GLU A 32 -8.60 -13.88 7.42
CA GLU A 32 -9.93 -14.24 7.96
C GLU A 32 -10.88 -14.71 6.84
N MET A 33 -10.85 -14.07 5.67
CA MET A 33 -11.67 -14.47 4.51
C MET A 33 -11.27 -15.84 3.94
N ALA A 34 -9.98 -16.18 3.99
CA ALA A 34 -9.45 -17.45 3.50
C ALA A 34 -9.39 -18.54 4.58
N PHE A 35 -9.78 -18.24 5.82
CA PHE A 35 -9.55 -19.08 6.97
C PHE A 35 -10.30 -20.41 6.88
N VAL A 36 -9.58 -21.51 7.13
CA VAL A 36 -10.16 -22.86 7.20
C VAL A 36 -9.91 -23.40 8.62
N PRO A 37 -10.97 -23.69 9.39
CA PRO A 37 -10.83 -24.32 10.69
C PRO A 37 -10.08 -25.64 10.60
N GLY A 38 -9.15 -25.88 11.53
CA GLY A 38 -8.36 -27.12 11.59
C GLY A 38 -6.98 -27.03 10.94
N ILE A 39 -6.69 -26.01 10.13
CA ILE A 39 -5.36 -25.80 9.56
C ILE A 39 -4.49 -24.99 10.53
N LEU A 40 -3.45 -25.62 11.07
CA LEU A 40 -2.58 -25.04 12.09
C LEU A 40 -1.85 -23.81 11.57
N GLU A 41 -1.31 -23.89 10.37
CA GLU A 41 -0.52 -22.83 9.72
C GLU A 41 -1.34 -21.56 9.54
N LEU A 42 -2.63 -21.69 9.18
CA LEU A 42 -3.56 -20.57 9.06
C LEU A 42 -3.89 -19.96 10.42
N ARG A 43 -4.07 -20.80 11.46
CA ARG A 43 -4.25 -20.31 12.83
C ARG A 43 -3.02 -19.54 13.31
N THR A 44 -1.84 -20.09 13.12
CA THR A 44 -0.58 -19.45 13.50
C THR A 44 -0.35 -18.14 12.75
N LEU A 45 -0.63 -18.11 11.44
CA LEU A 45 -0.53 -16.88 10.64
C LEU A 45 -1.50 -15.82 11.16
N ARG A 46 -2.76 -16.19 11.40
CA ARG A 46 -3.78 -15.28 11.93
C ARG A 46 -3.34 -14.68 13.26
N ASP A 47 -2.94 -15.53 14.21
CA ASP A 47 -2.54 -15.08 15.55
C ASP A 47 -1.30 -14.16 15.48
N ALA A 48 -0.32 -14.48 14.62
CA ALA A 48 0.85 -13.65 14.40
C ALA A 48 0.51 -12.28 13.76
N LEU A 49 -0.43 -12.25 12.80
CA LEU A 49 -0.91 -10.99 12.20
C LEU A 49 -1.68 -10.14 13.21
N GLN A 50 -2.52 -10.74 14.06
CA GLN A 50 -3.22 -9.98 15.11
C GLN A 50 -2.23 -9.41 16.14
N GLU A 51 -1.20 -10.16 16.51
CA GLU A 51 -0.15 -9.68 17.40
C GLU A 51 0.65 -8.53 16.77
N ALA A 52 0.98 -8.63 15.47
CA ALA A 52 1.65 -7.55 14.73
C ALA A 52 0.79 -6.27 14.69
N ARG A 53 -0.54 -6.40 14.51
CA ARG A 53 -1.47 -5.25 14.57
C ARG A 53 -1.54 -4.62 15.95
N ARG A 54 -1.56 -5.45 17.00
CA ARG A 54 -1.70 -5.00 18.38
C ARG A 54 -0.44 -4.29 18.89
N THR A 55 0.72 -4.88 18.63
CA THR A 55 2.00 -4.41 19.19
C THR A 55 2.74 -3.44 18.28
N ARG A 56 2.49 -3.50 16.96
CA ARG A 56 3.22 -2.72 15.95
C ARG A 56 4.74 -2.89 16.05
N SER A 57 5.18 -4.03 16.57
CA SER A 57 6.60 -4.32 16.76
C SER A 57 7.20 -4.92 15.49
N PRO A 58 8.39 -4.47 15.04
CA PRO A 58 9.09 -5.07 13.92
C PRO A 58 9.32 -6.58 14.08
N ALA A 59 9.54 -7.04 15.32
CA ALA A 59 9.68 -8.47 15.61
C ALA A 59 8.38 -9.24 15.34
N ALA A 60 7.23 -8.67 15.69
CA ALA A 60 5.93 -9.28 15.41
C ALA A 60 5.63 -9.32 13.89
N VAL A 61 6.06 -8.30 13.13
CA VAL A 61 5.97 -8.30 11.67
C VAL A 61 6.83 -9.42 11.06
N GLN A 62 8.07 -9.59 11.53
CA GLN A 62 8.95 -10.68 11.07
C GLN A 62 8.38 -12.06 11.40
N LEU A 63 7.75 -12.22 12.56
CA LEU A 63 7.04 -13.45 12.93
C LEU A 63 5.86 -13.72 12.00
N ALA A 64 5.04 -12.71 11.70
CA ALA A 64 3.92 -12.84 10.76
C ALA A 64 4.41 -13.23 9.35
N TYR A 65 5.50 -12.61 8.88
CA TYR A 65 6.11 -12.98 7.60
C TYR A 65 6.62 -14.43 7.59
N SER A 66 7.28 -14.84 8.67
CA SER A 66 7.77 -16.21 8.81
C SER A 66 6.62 -17.23 8.83
N ALA A 67 5.53 -16.91 9.53
CA ALA A 67 4.32 -17.73 9.53
C ALA A 67 3.70 -17.82 8.12
N PHE A 68 3.59 -16.70 7.40
CA PHE A 68 3.06 -16.68 6.03
C PHE A 68 3.87 -17.56 5.07
N SER A 69 5.21 -17.56 5.20
CA SER A 69 6.08 -18.37 4.35
C SER A 69 5.85 -19.88 4.46
N ARG A 70 5.29 -20.35 5.59
CA ARG A 70 5.01 -21.76 5.89
C ARG A 70 3.61 -22.20 5.46
N VAL A 71 2.74 -21.26 5.12
CA VAL A 71 1.39 -21.58 4.62
C VAL A 71 1.51 -22.25 3.25
N ASP A 72 0.65 -23.24 3.01
CA ASP A 72 0.58 -23.92 1.72
C ASP A 72 0.36 -22.94 0.55
N GLY A 73 0.86 -23.31 -0.63
CA GLY A 73 0.78 -22.50 -1.85
C GLY A 73 -0.64 -22.12 -2.24
N GLU A 74 -1.61 -23.03 -2.11
CA GLU A 74 -3.00 -22.78 -2.48
C GLU A 74 -3.62 -21.70 -1.58
N PHE A 75 -3.43 -21.83 -0.27
CA PHE A 75 -3.93 -20.84 0.69
C PHE A 75 -3.23 -19.49 0.53
N ARG A 76 -1.91 -19.46 0.28
CA ARG A 76 -1.20 -18.20 -0.01
C ARG A 76 -1.74 -17.51 -1.25
N SER A 77 -2.07 -18.27 -2.31
CA SER A 77 -2.69 -17.72 -3.52
C SER A 77 -4.04 -17.07 -3.20
N ARG A 78 -4.90 -17.76 -2.44
CA ARG A 78 -6.21 -17.24 -2.00
C ARG A 78 -6.09 -16.00 -1.12
N ILE A 79 -5.20 -16.03 -0.12
CA ILE A 79 -4.92 -14.88 0.76
C ILE A 79 -4.44 -13.69 -0.08
N SER A 80 -3.51 -13.91 -1.00
CA SER A 80 -2.99 -12.85 -1.88
C SER A 80 -4.08 -12.24 -2.76
N HIS A 81 -4.97 -13.07 -3.30
CA HIS A 81 -6.11 -12.62 -4.09
C HIS A 81 -7.06 -11.73 -3.27
N HIS A 82 -7.41 -12.14 -2.05
CA HIS A 82 -8.23 -11.32 -1.14
C HIS A 82 -7.53 -10.02 -0.74
N ALA A 83 -6.24 -10.07 -0.40
CA ALA A 83 -5.46 -8.90 -0.03
C ALA A 83 -5.40 -7.86 -1.16
N LEU A 84 -5.16 -8.30 -2.40
CA LEU A 84 -5.15 -7.41 -3.57
C LEU A 84 -6.53 -6.80 -3.85
N THR A 85 -7.59 -7.59 -3.66
CA THR A 85 -8.97 -7.11 -3.81
C THR A 85 -9.29 -6.02 -2.77
N LEU A 86 -8.96 -6.26 -1.51
CA LEU A 86 -9.13 -5.30 -0.42
C LEU A 86 -8.28 -4.04 -0.62
N ALA A 87 -7.02 -4.18 -1.02
CA ALA A 87 -6.15 -3.04 -1.30
C ALA A 87 -6.70 -2.18 -2.45
N THR A 88 -7.23 -2.82 -3.50
CA THR A 88 -7.86 -2.14 -4.63
C THR A 88 -9.13 -1.41 -4.20
N LEU A 89 -9.96 -2.04 -3.37
CA LEU A 89 -11.17 -1.42 -2.84
C LEU A 89 -10.84 -0.21 -1.96
N ARG A 90 -9.90 -0.35 -1.02
CA ARG A 90 -9.46 0.75 -0.14
C ARG A 90 -8.89 1.92 -0.94
N ARG A 91 -8.10 1.64 -1.99
CA ARG A 91 -7.59 2.69 -2.90
C ARG A 91 -8.71 3.46 -3.60
N ARG A 92 -9.74 2.77 -4.07
CA ARG A 92 -10.89 3.42 -4.74
C ARG A 92 -11.70 4.27 -3.75
N SER A 93 -11.88 3.78 -2.52
CA SER A 93 -12.62 4.49 -1.47
C SER A 93 -11.88 5.69 -0.90
N ALA A 94 -10.53 5.67 -0.87
CA ALA A 94 -9.71 6.79 -0.43
C ALA A 94 -9.73 8.00 -1.39
N GLY A 95 -10.40 7.88 -2.54
CA GLY A 95 -10.43 8.91 -3.58
C GLY A 95 -9.09 9.01 -4.34
N PRO A 96 -9.04 9.76 -5.45
CA PRO A 96 -7.78 10.06 -6.10
C PRO A 96 -6.91 10.87 -5.12
N THR A 97 -5.85 10.26 -4.61
CA THR A 97 -4.79 11.02 -3.95
C THR A 97 -4.23 11.99 -4.99
N PRO A 98 -4.12 13.30 -4.70
CA PRO A 98 -3.40 14.20 -5.57
C PRO A 98 -1.93 13.79 -5.45
N VAL A 99 -1.50 12.89 -6.34
CA VAL A 99 -0.08 12.69 -6.61
C VAL A 99 0.41 14.07 -7.00
N ALA A 100 1.27 14.63 -6.15
CA ALA A 100 1.88 15.94 -6.34
C ALA A 100 2.41 16.03 -7.77
N ALA A 101 1.67 16.77 -8.61
CA ALA A 101 2.08 17.20 -9.92
C ALA A 101 3.19 18.24 -9.73
N SER A 102 4.40 17.77 -9.41
CA SER A 102 5.56 18.63 -9.26
C SER A 102 6.85 17.85 -9.51
N ALA A 103 7.08 17.45 -10.76
CA ALA A 103 8.38 17.56 -11.43
C ALA A 103 8.26 16.97 -12.85
N SER A 104 8.65 17.77 -13.84
CA SER A 104 8.57 17.49 -15.30
C SER A 104 7.15 17.69 -15.83
N GLU A 105 6.78 18.82 -16.43
CA GLU A 105 7.34 19.33 -17.67
C GLU A 105 7.45 20.87 -17.65
N ARG A 106 8.62 21.37 -17.27
CA ARG A 106 9.14 22.60 -17.86
C ARG A 106 9.75 22.22 -19.21
N SER A 107 8.90 22.16 -20.25
CA SER A 107 9.34 22.30 -21.64
C SER A 107 8.44 23.32 -22.31
N ALA A 108 8.85 24.57 -22.17
CA ALA A 108 8.34 25.66 -22.96
C ALA A 108 8.72 25.46 -24.44
N GLY A 109 7.75 25.71 -25.33
CA GLY A 109 8.00 26.47 -26.56
C GLY A 109 8.16 25.72 -27.88
N ARG A 110 7.03 25.54 -28.58
CA ARG A 110 6.80 25.78 -30.04
C ARG A 110 5.41 25.20 -30.35
N GLY A 111 4.39 25.99 -30.68
CA GLY A 111 4.36 26.97 -31.76
C GLY A 111 3.58 26.36 -32.94
N ILE A 112 2.73 27.16 -33.59
CA ILE A 112 1.87 26.86 -34.76
C ILE A 112 0.53 26.19 -34.36
N GLY A 113 -0.59 26.90 -34.21
CA GLY A 113 -1.14 27.89 -35.14
C GLY A 113 -2.03 27.19 -36.16
N ARG A 114 -3.26 26.81 -35.77
CA ARG A 114 -4.27 26.29 -36.70
C ARG A 114 -5.59 27.03 -36.50
N GLY A 115 -5.59 28.30 -36.91
CA GLY A 115 -6.80 28.89 -37.45
C GLY A 115 -7.15 28.15 -38.74
N ILE A 116 -8.40 27.78 -38.90
CA ILE A 116 -9.25 28.30 -39.97
C ILE A 116 -10.69 27.88 -39.69
N ASP A 117 -11.47 28.92 -39.42
CA ASP A 117 -12.91 29.02 -39.56
C ASP A 117 -13.33 28.64 -41.00
N GLY A 118 -14.46 27.95 -41.14
CA GLY A 118 -15.04 27.55 -42.43
C GLY A 118 -16.47 27.02 -42.26
N PRO A 119 -17.37 27.23 -43.25
CA PRO A 119 -18.59 28.01 -43.01
C PRO A 119 -19.84 27.17 -42.71
N ARG A 120 -20.72 27.72 -41.85
CA ARG A 120 -22.15 27.38 -41.79
C ARG A 120 -22.88 27.91 -43.03
N ARG A 121 -23.53 27.02 -43.78
CA ARG A 121 -24.72 27.28 -44.62
C ARG A 121 -25.48 25.95 -44.75
N ALA A 122 -26.80 25.88 -44.77
CA ALA A 122 -27.90 26.76 -44.39
C ALA A 122 -29.08 25.82 -44.08
#